data_AF-A0A2D9XV68-F1
#
_entry.id   AF-A0A2D9XV68-F1
#
_cell.length_a   1.000
_cell.length_b   1.000
_cell.length_c   1.000
_cell.angle_alpha   90.00
_cell.angle_beta   90.00
_cell.angle_gamma   90.00
#
_symmetry.space_group_name_H-M   'P 1'
#
loop_
_entity.id
_entity.type
_entity.pdbx_description
1 polymer ?
#
loop_
_entity_poly.entity_id
_entity_poly.type
_entity_poly.pdbx_seq_one_letter_code
_entity_poly.pdbx_strand_id
1 'polypeptide(L)'
;INALFSLSLFVTGGHIVSTNLKLHHYSDDDYKEIFHLKNKASISKNCTRHSDVEDIKKTRHSGHNGVQETRYKITKNDVLEKVEKKEEN
;
A
#
# COMPACT_ATOMS: atom_id res chain seq x y z
N ILE A 1 -1.86 -13.60 16.21
CA ILE A 1 -1.44 -13.39 14.79
C ILE A 1 -2.56 -13.91 13.90
N ASN A 2 -3.02 -13.13 12.90
CA ASN A 2 -4.10 -13.52 12.00
C ASN A 2 -3.52 -14.49 10.94
N ALA A 3 -3.97 -15.76 10.89
CA ALA A 3 -3.39 -16.78 10.00
C ALA A 3 -3.42 -16.38 8.52
N LEU A 4 -4.50 -15.72 8.09
CA LEU A 4 -4.64 -15.19 6.74
C LEU A 4 -3.60 -14.10 6.42
N PHE A 5 -3.31 -13.23 7.39
CA PHE A 5 -2.28 -12.20 7.25
C PHE A 5 -0.89 -12.84 7.14
N SER A 6 -0.57 -13.80 8.01
CA SER A 6 0.71 -14.51 7.97
C SER A 6 0.94 -15.25 6.65
N LEU A 7 -0.09 -15.92 6.11
CA LEU A 7 0.00 -16.56 4.81
C LEU A 7 0.22 -15.53 3.69
N SER A 8 -0.53 -14.41 3.71
CA SER A 8 -0.37 -13.34 2.74
C SER A 8 1.05 -12.75 2.78
N LEU A 9 1.57 -12.49 3.98
CA LEU A 9 2.92 -11.96 4.17
C LEU A 9 3.97 -12.99 3.72
N PHE A 10 3.80 -14.27 4.04
CA PHE A 10 4.72 -15.33 3.61
C PHE A 10 4.79 -15.47 2.08
N VAL A 11 3.65 -15.36 1.38
CA VAL A 11 3.58 -15.51 -0.09
C VAL A 11 4.08 -14.26 -0.81
N THR A 12 3.73 -13.07 -0.32
CA THR A 12 4.04 -11.81 -1.01
C THR A 12 5.35 -11.17 -0.53
N GLY A 13 5.81 -11.51 0.66
CA GLY A 13 6.96 -10.88 1.32
C GLY A 13 6.83 -9.36 1.38
N GLY A 14 5.67 -8.84 1.77
CA GLY A 14 5.45 -7.38 1.89
C GLY A 14 5.21 -6.64 0.55
N HIS A 15 5.17 -7.35 -0.58
CA HIS A 15 4.94 -6.75 -1.89
C HIS A 15 3.47 -6.49 -2.19
N ILE A 16 3.19 -5.35 -2.83
CA ILE A 16 1.87 -4.97 -3.33
C ILE A 16 2.00 -4.55 -4.79
N VAL A 17 1.05 -5.01 -5.62
CA VAL A 17 0.91 -4.56 -7.01
C VAL A 17 -0.16 -3.48 -7.08
N SER A 18 0.19 -2.31 -7.62
CA SER A 18 -0.76 -1.22 -7.82
C SER A 18 -1.64 -1.45 -9.06
N THR A 19 -2.72 -0.67 -9.19
CA THR A 19 -3.58 -0.66 -10.39
C THR A 19 -2.83 -0.29 -11.67
N ASN A 20 -1.67 0.34 -11.55
CA ASN A 20 -0.80 0.69 -12.68
C ASN A 20 0.26 -0.40 -12.95
N LEU A 21 0.08 -1.61 -12.40
CA LEU A 21 0.98 -2.76 -12.51
C LEU A 21 2.41 -2.50 -12.00
N LYS A 22 2.59 -1.49 -11.15
CA LYS A 22 3.87 -1.23 -10.48
C LYS A 22 3.96 -2.06 -9.21
N LEU A 23 5.16 -2.56 -8.92
CA LEU A 23 5.48 -3.27 -7.68
C LEU A 23 5.94 -2.28 -6.62
N HIS A 24 5.44 -2.45 -5.41
CA HIS A 24 5.76 -1.67 -4.22
C HIS A 24 6.11 -2.64 -3.11
N HIS A 25 7.05 -2.28 -2.24
CA HIS A 25 7.44 -3.10 -1.09
C HIS A 25 7.37 -2.26 0.18
N TYR A 26 6.74 -2.80 1.20
CA TYR A 26 6.56 -2.16 2.50
C TYR A 26 7.15 -3.04 3.59
N SER A 27 7.51 -2.43 4.73
CA SER A 27 7.91 -3.19 5.92
C SER A 27 6.79 -4.14 6.36
N ASP A 28 7.11 -5.19 7.11
CA ASP A 28 6.11 -6.14 7.60
C ASP A 28 4.98 -5.45 8.40
N ASP A 29 5.33 -4.44 9.19
CA ASP A 29 4.38 -3.65 9.98
C ASP A 29 3.52 -2.74 9.10
N ASP A 30 4.11 -2.04 8.14
CA ASP A 30 3.34 -1.19 7.20
C ASP A 30 2.44 -2.02 6.29
N TYR A 31 2.95 -3.16 5.80
CA TYR A 31 2.18 -4.12 5.02
C TYR A 31 0.99 -4.66 5.83
N LYS A 32 1.18 -4.93 7.13
CA LYS A 32 0.08 -5.33 8.03
C LYS A 32 -1.01 -4.27 8.14
N GLU A 33 -0.64 -3.00 8.25
CA GLU A 33 -1.62 -1.91 8.27
C GLU A 33 -2.37 -1.80 6.94
N ILE A 34 -1.66 -1.89 5.81
CA ILE A 34 -2.26 -1.86 4.47
C ILE A 34 -3.19 -3.08 4.26
N PHE A 35 -2.82 -4.25 4.75
CA PHE A 35 -3.62 -5.47 4.68
C PHE A 35 -4.95 -5.31 5.42
N HIS A 36 -4.93 -4.72 6.62
CA HIS A 36 -6.12 -4.50 7.45
C HIS A 36 -6.89 -3.20 7.10
N LEU A 37 -6.39 -2.39 6.17
CA LEU A 37 -7.04 -1.16 5.73
C LEU A 37 -8.49 -1.42 5.30
N LYS A 38 -9.41 -0.55 5.74
CA LYS A 38 -10.83 -0.62 5.38
C LYS A 38 -11.03 -0.35 3.89
N ASN A 39 -12.15 -0.86 3.34
CA ASN A 39 -12.50 -0.57 1.94
C ASN A 39 -12.66 0.95 1.72
N LYS A 40 -12.14 1.46 0.61
CA LYS A 40 -12.13 2.87 0.18
C LYS A 40 -11.34 3.82 1.10
N ALA A 41 -10.70 3.31 2.15
CA ALA A 41 -9.80 4.09 2.99
C ALA A 41 -8.42 4.25 2.33
N SER A 42 -7.71 5.27 2.79
CA SER A 42 -6.35 5.58 2.39
C SER A 42 -5.42 5.63 3.60
N ILE A 43 -4.14 5.33 3.37
CA ILE A 43 -3.06 5.47 4.34
C ILE A 43 -1.79 5.87 3.60
N SER A 44 -0.91 6.66 4.23
CA SER A 44 0.40 7.00 3.67
C SER A 44 1.47 6.17 4.36
N LYS A 45 2.30 5.46 3.60
CA LYS A 45 3.36 4.60 4.14
C LYS A 45 4.66 4.76 3.35
N ASN A 46 5.77 4.46 4.00
CA ASN A 46 7.07 4.48 3.35
C ASN A 46 7.26 3.23 2.49
N CYS A 47 7.43 3.42 1.19
CA CYS A 47 7.74 2.34 0.27
C CYS A 47 9.24 2.08 0.27
N THR A 48 9.66 1.01 0.93
CA THR A 48 11.08 0.60 1.01
C THR A 48 11.72 0.30 -0.35
N ARG A 49 10.92 -0.01 -1.39
CA ARG A 49 11.43 -0.22 -2.75
C ARG A 49 11.79 1.09 -3.46
N HIS A 50 11.02 2.15 -3.23
CA HIS A 50 11.20 3.43 -3.90
C HIS A 50 11.86 4.48 -3.00
N SER A 51 12.01 4.19 -1.70
CA SER A 51 12.48 5.12 -0.67
C SER A 51 11.66 6.41 -0.60
N ASP A 52 10.36 6.30 -0.91
CA ASP A 52 9.42 7.42 -0.98
C ASP A 52 8.20 7.14 -0.11
N VAL A 53 7.59 8.20 0.43
CA VAL A 53 6.26 8.09 1.02
C VAL A 53 5.21 8.01 -0.09
N GLU A 54 4.39 6.97 -0.02
CA GLU A 54 3.34 6.70 -0.99
C GLU A 54 1.98 6.70 -0.30
N ASP A 55 0.98 7.28 -0.96
CA ASP A 55 -0.42 7.19 -0.56
C ASP A 55 -1.05 5.94 -1.16
N ILE A 56 -1.52 5.06 -0.30
CA ILE A 56 -2.15 3.79 -0.64
C ILE A 56 -3.65 3.88 -0.38
N LYS A 57 -4.45 3.73 -1.44
CA LYS A 57 -5.90 3.57 -1.34
C LYS A 57 -6.30 2.14 -1.67
N LYS A 58 -6.98 1.48 -0.74
CA LYS A 58 -7.50 0.11 -0.93
C LYS A 58 -8.95 0.15 -1.38
N THR A 59 -9.26 -0.52 -2.48
CA THR A 59 -10.64 -0.69 -2.95
C THR A 59 -10.96 -2.18 -3.06
N ARG A 60 -12.11 -2.56 -2.51
CA ARG A 60 -12.73 -3.87 -2.68
C ARG A 60 -14.04 -3.68 -3.42
N HIS A 61 -14.22 -4.45 -4.47
CA HIS A 61 -15.46 -4.48 -5.24
C HIS A 61 -15.83 -5.92 -5.55
N SER A 62 -17.14 -6.20 -5.57
CA SER A 62 -17.65 -7.48 -6.02
C SER A 62 -17.63 -7.48 -7.54
N GLY A 63 -16.85 -8.37 -8.13
CA GLY A 63 -16.89 -8.62 -9.57
C GLY A 63 -18.22 -9.26 -9.96
N HIS A 64 -18.53 -9.25 -11.26
CA HIS A 64 -19.77 -9.83 -11.80
C HIS A 64 -19.95 -11.33 -11.46
N ASN A 65 -18.87 -12.02 -11.11
CA ASN A 65 -18.86 -13.44 -10.77
C ASN A 65 -18.96 -13.70 -9.25
N GLY A 66 -19.27 -12.69 -8.44
CA GLY A 66 -19.34 -12.80 -6.97
C GLY A 66 -17.98 -12.83 -6.27
N VAL A 67 -16.87 -12.83 -7.02
CA VAL A 67 -15.51 -12.75 -6.48
C VAL A 67 -15.21 -11.34 -5.99
N GLN A 68 -14.69 -11.20 -4.77
CA GLN A 68 -14.22 -9.92 -4.25
C GLN A 68 -12.81 -9.63 -4.78
N GLU A 69 -12.67 -8.56 -5.55
CA GLU A 69 -11.37 -8.09 -6.03
C GLU A 69 -10.85 -6.97 -5.13
N THR A 70 -9.62 -7.14 -4.61
CA THR A 70 -8.89 -6.07 -3.91
C THR A 70 -7.94 -5.40 -4.89
N ARG A 71 -8.04 -4.07 -5.02
CA ARG A 71 -7.14 -3.23 -5.82
C ARG A 71 -6.49 -2.17 -4.96
N TYR A 72 -5.25 -1.84 -5.27
CA TYR A 72 -4.47 -0.80 -4.60
C TYR A 72 -4.15 0.30 -5.58
N LYS A 73 -4.68 1.50 -5.36
CA LYS A 73 -4.21 2.70 -6.06
C LYS A 73 -3.10 3.32 -5.22
N ILE A 74 -1.92 3.43 -5.81
CA ILE A 74 -0.73 3.95 -5.13
C ILE A 74 -0.24 5.19 -5.88
N THR A 75 -0.05 6.29 -5.16
CA THR A 75 0.49 7.54 -5.68
C THR A 75 1.67 7.99 -4.83
N LYS A 76 2.68 8.60 -5.44
CA LYS A 76 3.76 9.23 -4.68
C LYS A 76 3.20 10.46 -3.95
N ASN A 77 3.59 10.63 -2.70
CA ASN A 77 3.19 11.78 -1.90
C ASN A 77 4.27 12.86 -2.00
N ASP A 78 4.15 13.72 -3.02
CA ASP A 78 5.11 14.80 -3.31
C ASP A 78 5.11 15.92 -2.24
N VAL A 79 4.29 15.81 -1.18
CA VAL A 79 4.16 16.84 -0.15
C VAL A 79 5.38 16.84 0.80
N LEU A 80 6.00 15.69 1.06
CA LEU A 80 7.19 15.61 1.92
C LEU A 80 8.45 16.19 1.27
N GLU A 81 8.65 15.99 -0.03
CA GLU A 81 9.75 16.66 -0.77
C GLU A 81 9.65 18.19 -0.70
N LYS A 82 8.43 18.74 -0.55
CA LYS A 82 8.23 20.20 -0.43
C LYS A 82 8.45 20.75 0.97
N VAL A 83 8.47 19.91 2.00
CA VAL A 83 8.77 20.34 3.38
C VAL A 83 10.28 20.30 3.61
N GLU A 84 10.96 19.22 3.20
CA GLU A 84 12.42 19.11 3.34
C GLU A 84 13.16 20.20 2.52
N LYS A 85 12.72 20.49 1.28
CA LYS A 85 13.31 21.58 0.47
C LYS A 85 13.07 22.98 1.03
N LYS A 86 12.13 23.17 1.96
CA LYS A 86 11.87 24.46 2.61
C LYS A 86 12.70 24.68 3.87
N GLU A 87 13.21 23.62 4.49
CA GLU A 87 14.04 23.74 5.69
C GLU A 87 15.54 23.87 5.37
N GLU A 88 15.97 23.56 4.15
CA GLU A 88 17.35 23.72 3.67
C GLU A 88 17.66 25.06 2.95
N ASN A 89 16.70 26.01 2.89
CA ASN A 89 16.91 27.32 2.25
C ASN A 89 16.66 28.51 3.18
#